data_AF-A0A2Z3RXA8-F1
#
_entry.id   AF-A0A2Z3RXA8-F1
#
_cell.length_a   1.000
_cell.length_b   1.000
_cell.length_c   1.000
_cell.angle_alpha   90.00
_cell.angle_beta   90.00
_cell.angle_gamma   90.00
#
_symmetry.space_group_name_H-M   'P 1'
#
loop_
_entity.id
_entity.type
_entity.pdbx_description
1 polymer ?
#
loop_
_entity_poly.entity_id
_entity_poly.type
_entity_poly.pdbx_seq_one_letter_code
_entity_poly.pdbx_strand_id
1 'polypeptide(L)'
;MSTYINVRDRGQISLPAAIRKKFHLDEPGAQVELIERNGEIVLRPMLPIPADQAWFWTKEWQEGERIAGEEAAAGLGTVYNSGEEFLDSLK
;
A
#
# COMPACT_ATOMS: atom_id res chain seq x y z
N MET A 1 -13.11 -17.68 10.60
CA MET A 1 -12.76 -17.73 12.03
C MET A 1 -13.28 -16.45 12.67
N SER A 2 -14.15 -16.55 13.66
CA SER A 2 -14.73 -15.40 14.37
C SER A 2 -14.09 -15.29 15.75
N THR A 3 -13.63 -14.10 16.11
CA THR A 3 -13.09 -13.80 17.44
C THR A 3 -13.96 -12.73 18.07
N TYR A 4 -14.45 -12.99 19.28
CA TYR A 4 -15.18 -12.00 20.05
C TYR A 4 -14.19 -11.05 20.73
N ILE A 5 -14.44 -9.74 20.61
CA ILE A 5 -13.69 -8.70 21.30
C ILE A 5 -14.67 -7.85 22.12
N ASN A 6 -14.24 -7.42 23.30
CA ASN A 6 -15.06 -6.54 24.14
C ASN A 6 -14.85 -5.08 23.75
N VAL A 7 -15.94 -4.33 23.76
CA VAL A 7 -15.91 -2.86 23.66
C VAL A 7 -15.75 -2.32 25.08
N ARG A 8 -14.68 -1.54 25.32
CA ARG A 8 -14.41 -0.92 26.61
C ARG A 8 -15.25 0.34 26.82
N ASP A 9 -15.14 0.94 28.01
CA ASP A 9 -15.68 2.26 28.27
C ASP A 9 -15.16 3.25 27.22
N ARG A 10 -16.05 4.10 26.68
CA ARG A 10 -15.80 5.03 25.57
C ARG A 10 -15.62 4.40 24.18
N GLY A 11 -16.03 3.15 23.97
CA GLY A 11 -16.11 2.56 22.63
C GLY A 11 -14.78 2.02 22.10
N GLN A 12 -13.74 1.91 22.93
CA GLN A 12 -12.44 1.41 22.49
C GLN A 12 -12.48 -0.12 22.31
N ILE A 13 -11.99 -0.57 21.16
CA ILE A 13 -11.72 -1.99 20.88
C ILE A 13 -10.22 -2.25 20.83
N SER A 14 -9.79 -3.42 21.29
CA SER A 14 -8.39 -3.85 21.17
C SER A 14 -8.29 -4.97 20.14
N LEU A 15 -7.69 -4.68 18.98
CA LEU A 15 -7.45 -5.68 17.94
C LEU A 15 -6.40 -6.70 18.42
N PRO A 16 -6.61 -8.01 18.25
CA PRO A 16 -5.60 -9.02 18.60
C PRO A 16 -4.27 -8.80 17.86
N ALA A 17 -3.15 -9.15 18.50
CA ALA A 17 -1.80 -8.95 17.93
C ALA A 17 -1.63 -9.61 16.55
N ALA A 18 -2.20 -10.80 16.34
CA ALA A 18 -2.15 -11.50 15.06
C ALA A 18 -2.89 -10.73 13.95
N ILE A 19 -4.00 -10.06 14.26
CA ILE A 19 -4.74 -9.23 13.30
C ILE A 19 -3.95 -7.98 12.96
N ARG A 20 -3.36 -7.32 13.96
CA ARG A 20 -2.56 -6.11 13.71
C ARG A 20 -1.40 -6.39 12.76
N LYS A 21 -0.59 -7.41 13.08
CA LYS A 21 0.56 -7.83 12.24
C LYS A 21 0.16 -8.23 10.83
N LYS A 22 -0.96 -8.97 10.69
CA LYS A 22 -1.43 -9.44 9.38
C LYS A 22 -1.84 -8.29 8.46
N PHE A 23 -2.35 -7.20 9.02
CA PHE A 23 -2.87 -6.06 8.26
C PHE A 23 -2.02 -4.79 8.45
N HIS A 24 -0.79 -4.92 8.94
CA HIS A 24 0.14 -3.80 9.13
C HIS A 24 -0.42 -2.66 10.02
N LEU A 25 -1.35 -2.98 10.92
CA LEU A 25 -1.97 -2.01 11.84
C LEU A 25 -1.09 -1.70 13.07
N ASP A 26 0.09 -2.29 13.14
CA ASP A 26 1.15 -1.99 14.10
C ASP A 26 2.23 -1.04 13.55
N GLU A 27 2.11 -0.60 12.30
CA GLU A 27 3.00 0.38 11.69
C GLU A 27 2.59 1.83 12.06
N PRO A 28 3.55 2.77 12.13
CA PRO A 28 3.26 4.17 12.43
C PRO A 28 2.24 4.77 11.47
N GLY A 29 1.23 5.44 12.01
CA GLY A 29 0.21 6.10 11.22
C GLY A 29 -0.91 5.19 10.73
N ALA A 30 -0.87 3.87 10.97
CA ALA A 30 -1.95 2.97 10.58
C ALA A 30 -3.34 3.45 11.06
N GLN A 31 -4.30 3.40 10.14
CA GLN A 31 -5.67 3.85 10.33
C GLN A 31 -6.64 2.72 9.96
N VAL A 32 -7.89 2.88 10.36
CA VAL A 32 -9.00 2.03 9.90
C VAL A 32 -10.12 2.92 9.38
N GLU A 33 -10.58 2.65 8.18
CA GLU A 33 -11.82 3.21 7.66
C GLU A 33 -12.99 2.41 8.27
N LEU A 34 -13.93 3.12 8.89
CA LEU A 34 -15.15 2.54 9.45
C LEU A 34 -16.30 2.74 8.47
N ILE A 35 -16.87 1.64 8.00
CA ILE A 35 -18.00 1.63 7.07
C ILE A 35 -19.19 0.95 7.74
N GLU A 36 -20.32 1.63 7.81
CA GLU A 36 -21.60 1.05 8.20
C GLU A 36 -22.36 0.60 6.94
N ARG A 37 -22.74 -0.68 6.87
CA ARG A 37 -23.55 -1.20 5.75
C ARG A 37 -24.40 -2.38 6.20
N ASN A 38 -25.68 -2.39 5.84
CA ASN A 38 -26.58 -3.53 6.07
C ASN A 38 -26.59 -4.09 7.51
N GLY A 39 -26.45 -3.22 8.53
CA GLY A 39 -26.35 -3.64 9.93
C GLY A 39 -25.00 -4.21 10.36
N GLU A 40 -23.99 -4.17 9.48
CA GLU A 40 -22.61 -4.53 9.76
C GLU A 40 -21.71 -3.28 9.90
N ILE A 41 -20.74 -3.38 10.80
CA ILE A 41 -19.60 -2.46 10.86
C ILE A 41 -18.40 -3.17 10.22
N VAL A 42 -17.87 -2.58 9.15
CA VAL A 42 -16.67 -3.07 8.46
C VAL A 42 -15.52 -2.12 8.75
N LEU A 43 -14.41 -2.66 9.24
CA LEU A 43 -13.17 -1.93 9.43
C LEU A 43 -12.20 -2.31 8.32
N ARG A 44 -11.84 -1.35 7.46
CA ARG A 44 -10.85 -1.54 6.39
C ARG A 44 -9.51 -0.93 6.83
N PRO A 45 -8.43 -1.73 6.94
CA PRO A 45 -7.10 -1.21 7.22
C PRO A 45 -6.68 -0.18 6.17
N MET A 46 -6.12 0.93 6.63
CA MET A 46 -5.57 2.00 5.79
C MET A 46 -4.18 2.35 6.30
N LEU A 47 -3.23 2.54 5.38
CA LEU A 47 -1.95 3.14 5.69
C LEU A 47 -1.95 4.55 5.07
N PRO A 48 -1.69 5.60 5.86
CA PRO A 48 -1.61 6.94 5.32
C PRO A 48 -0.38 7.03 4.41
N ILE A 49 -0.57 7.64 3.25
CA ILE A 49 0.52 7.99 2.36
C ILE A 49 0.78 9.50 2.56
N PRO A 50 2.04 9.93 2.79
CA PRO A 50 2.38 11.35 2.78
C PRO A 50 1.82 12.04 1.52
N ALA A 51 1.19 13.21 1.69
CA ALA A 51 0.47 13.86 0.60
C ALA A 51 1.36 14.16 -0.63
N ASP A 52 2.63 14.44 -0.39
CA ASP A 52 3.67 14.66 -1.40
C ASP A 52 4.13 13.37 -2.11
N GLN A 53 3.72 12.20 -1.63
CA GLN A 53 3.95 10.88 -2.25
C GLN A 53 2.68 10.25 -2.82
N ALA A 54 1.51 10.89 -2.63
CA ALA A 54 0.24 10.36 -3.12
C ALA A 54 0.20 10.17 -4.64
N TRP A 55 0.98 10.96 -5.39
CA TRP A 55 1.11 10.87 -6.85
C TRP A 55 1.57 9.49 -7.33
N PHE A 56 2.43 8.80 -6.55
CA PHE A 56 2.93 7.46 -6.89
C PHE A 56 1.81 6.43 -6.93
N TRP A 57 0.74 6.65 -6.15
CA TRP A 57 -0.39 5.75 -6.02
C TRP A 57 -1.57 6.11 -6.94
N THR A 58 -1.39 7.05 -7.85
CA THR A 58 -2.36 7.31 -8.92
C THR A 58 -2.48 6.10 -9.83
N LYS A 59 -3.66 5.88 -10.43
CA LYS A 59 -3.90 4.72 -11.31
C LYS A 59 -2.95 4.73 -12.49
N GLU A 60 -2.73 5.92 -13.05
CA GLU A 60 -1.84 6.16 -14.17
C GLU A 60 -0.40 5.77 -13.84
N TRP A 61 0.10 6.16 -12.65
CA TRP A 61 1.47 5.82 -12.25
C TRP A 61 1.63 4.32 -11.99
N GLN A 62 0.70 3.70 -11.26
CA GLN A 62 0.75 2.26 -10.96
C GLN A 62 0.68 1.39 -12.23
N GLU A 63 -0.10 1.81 -13.22
CA GLU A 63 -0.15 1.12 -14.52
C GLU A 63 1.17 1.25 -15.29
N GLY A 64 1.79 2.44 -15.25
CA GLY A 64 3.13 2.65 -15.81
C GLY A 64 4.18 1.75 -15.16
N GLU A 65 4.19 1.66 -13.82
CA GLU A 65 5.09 0.76 -13.07
C GLU A 65 4.88 -0.71 -13.44
N ARG A 66 3.62 -1.14 -13.61
CA ARG A 66 3.30 -2.52 -14.04
C ARG A 66 3.90 -2.82 -15.40
N ILE A 67 3.70 -1.93 -16.38
CA ILE A 67 4.22 -2.09 -17.74
C ILE A 67 5.75 -2.09 -17.73
N ALA A 68 6.38 -1.13 -17.05
CA ALA A 68 7.84 -1.05 -16.94
C ALA A 68 8.43 -2.32 -16.30
N GLY A 69 7.76 -2.86 -15.28
CA GLY A 69 8.16 -4.14 -14.66
C GLY A 69 8.04 -5.33 -15.61
N GLU A 70 6.99 -5.39 -16.42
CA GLU A 70 6.81 -6.44 -17.44
C GLU A 70 7.84 -6.34 -18.56
N GLU A 71 8.14 -5.12 -19.03
CA GLU A 71 9.18 -4.86 -20.03
C GLU A 71 10.56 -5.28 -19.51
N ALA A 72 10.90 -4.86 -18.28
CA ALA A 72 12.16 -5.23 -17.65
C ALA A 72 12.29 -6.76 -17.47
N ALA A 73 11.23 -7.43 -17.03
CA ALA A 73 11.21 -8.89 -16.89
C ALA A 73 11.33 -9.63 -18.23
N ALA A 74 10.79 -9.05 -19.31
CA ALA A 74 10.92 -9.55 -20.67
C ALA A 74 12.27 -9.19 -21.33
N GLY A 75 13.13 -8.44 -20.64
CA GLY A 75 14.41 -7.96 -21.19
C GLY A 75 14.23 -6.93 -22.31
N LEU A 76 13.11 -6.22 -22.32
CA LEU A 76 12.84 -5.13 -23.25
C LEU A 76 13.51 -3.84 -22.77
N GLY A 77 13.96 -3.03 -23.73
CA GLY A 77 14.71 -1.81 -23.48
C GLY A 77 16.22 -1.96 -23.68
N THR A 78 16.95 -0.87 -23.47
CA THR A 78 18.40 -0.84 -23.60
C THR A 78 19.03 -0.79 -22.21
N VAL A 79 19.93 -1.74 -21.94
CA VAL A 79 20.74 -1.74 -20.72
C VAL A 79 22.10 -1.13 -21.04
N TYR A 80 22.47 -0.10 -20.29
CA TYR A 80 23.79 0.50 -20.34
C TYR A 80 24.59 0.03 -19.12
N ASN A 81 25.83 -0.37 -19.33
CA ASN A 81 26.71 -0.92 -18.30
C ASN A 81 27.44 0.18 -17.51
N SER A 82 27.30 1.44 -17.92
CA SER A 82 27.80 2.60 -17.19
C SER A 82 26.94 3.84 -17.45
N GLY A 83 27.05 4.82 -16.54
CA GLY A 83 26.41 6.12 -16.73
C GLY A 83 26.96 6.88 -17.95
N GLU A 84 28.24 6.70 -18.29
CA GLU A 84 28.86 7.30 -19.48
C GLU A 84 28.24 6.74 -20.77
N GLU A 85 28.11 5.41 -20.86
CA GLU A 85 27.46 4.72 -21.99
C GLU A 85 26.00 5.18 -22.17
N PHE A 86 25.25 5.35 -21.07
CA PHE A 86 23.90 5.90 -21.11
C PHE A 86 23.89 7.33 -21.65
N LEU A 87 24.73 8.22 -21.12
CA LEU A 87 24.76 9.62 -21.52
C LEU A 87 25.18 9.80 -22.98
N ASP A 88 26.07 8.95 -23.49
CA ASP A 88 26.45 8.96 -24.90
C ASP A 88 25.31 8.56 -25.84
N SER A 89 24.38 7.71 -25.38
CA SER A 89 23.20 7.32 -26.16
C SER A 89 22.16 8.43 -26.36
N LEU A 90 22.24 9.50 -25.56
CA LEU A 90 21.28 10.62 -25.57
C LEU A 90 21.71 11.80 -26.46
N LYS A 91 22.91 11.73 -27.04
CA LYS A 91 23.47 12.75 -27.95
C LYS A 91 22.99 12.54 -29.38
#